data_AF-A0A8E1C0Y0-F1
#
_entry.id   AF-A0A8E1C0Y0-F1
#
_cell.length_a   1.000
_cell.length_b   1.000
_cell.length_c   1.000
_cell.angle_alpha   90.00
_cell.angle_beta   90.00
_cell.angle_gamma   90.00
#
_symmetry.space_group_name_H-M   'P 1'
#
loop_
_entity.id
_entity.type
_entity.pdbx_description
1 polymer ?
#
loop_
_entity_poly.entity_id
_entity_poly.type
_entity_poly.pdbx_seq_one_letter_code
_entity_poly.pdbx_strand_id
1 'polypeptide(L)' 'MHKAIGWMLREAGKKDEKQLIDFLERYILQMPRTMLRYAIEKFPEEVRKNILQKK' A
#
# COMPACT_ATOMS: atom_id res chain seq x y z
N MET A 1 -12.29 -9.95 -0.13
CA MET A 1 -12.18 -8.82 -1.08
C MET A 1 -10.90 -7.97 -0.87
N HIS A 2 -10.56 -7.52 0.35
CA HIS A 2 -9.41 -6.63 0.60
C HIS A 2 -8.02 -7.15 0.17
N LYS A 3 -7.77 -8.46 0.21
CA LYS A 3 -6.49 -9.05 -0.23
C LYS A 3 -6.27 -8.88 -1.73
N ALA A 4 -7.29 -9.16 -2.52
CA ALA A 4 -7.24 -9.06 -3.98
C ALA A 4 -6.97 -7.62 -4.41
N ILE A 5 -7.63 -6.63 -3.79
CA ILE A 5 -7.39 -5.22 -4.14
C ILE A 5 -5.97 -4.78 -3.71
N GLY A 6 -5.48 -5.24 -2.56
CA GLY A 6 -4.09 -5.01 -2.16
C GLY A 6 -3.08 -5.60 -3.15
N TRP A 7 -3.34 -6.79 -3.70
CA TRP A 7 -2.52 -7.37 -4.76
C TRP A 7 -2.59 -6.55 -6.05
N MET A 8 -3.78 -6.11 -6.48
CA MET A 8 -3.91 -5.27 -7.67
C MET A 8 -3.16 -3.94 -7.54
N LEU A 9 -3.23 -3.29 -6.38
CA LEU A 9 -2.47 -2.07 -6.10
C LEU A 9 -0.96 -2.32 -6.16
N ARG A 10 -0.50 -3.43 -5.62
CA ARG A 10 0.92 -3.83 -5.70
C ARG A 10 1.35 -4.05 -7.15
N GLU A 11 0.55 -4.76 -7.95
CA GLU A 11 0.87 -4.98 -9.37
C GLU A 11 0.89 -3.66 -10.17
N ALA A 12 -0.05 -2.75 -9.90
CA ALA A 12 -0.03 -1.41 -10.49
C ALA A 12 1.24 -0.62 -10.07
N GLY A 13 1.63 -0.71 -8.81
CA GLY A 13 2.84 -0.07 -8.28
C GLY A 13 4.16 -0.60 -8.85
N LYS A 14 4.19 -1.82 -9.42
CA LYS A 14 5.37 -2.30 -10.15
C LYS A 14 5.65 -1.48 -11.41
N LYS A 15 4.61 -0.89 -12.01
CA LYS A 15 4.72 -0.04 -13.20
C LYS A 15 5.05 1.40 -12.83
N ASP A 16 4.47 1.90 -11.74
CA ASP A 16 4.73 3.24 -11.21
C ASP A 16 4.63 3.24 -9.68
N GLU A 17 5.78 3.09 -9.03
CA GLU A 17 5.86 3.03 -7.57
C GLU A 17 5.48 4.38 -6.94
N LYS A 18 5.85 5.48 -7.59
CA LYS A 18 5.56 6.84 -7.11
C LYS A 18 4.05 7.08 -7.07
N GLN A 19 3.34 6.71 -8.13
CA GLN A 19 1.89 6.83 -8.18
C GLN A 19 1.19 5.94 -7.13
N LEU A 20 1.74 4.74 -6.85
CA LEU A 20 1.24 3.91 -5.75
C LEU A 20 1.43 4.62 -4.40
N ILE A 21 2.61 5.18 -4.14
CA ILE A 21 2.89 5.89 -2.89
C ILE A 21 1.93 7.08 -2.72
N ASP A 22 1.77 7.92 -3.75
CA ASP A 22 0.86 9.07 -3.73
C ASP A 22 -0.60 8.64 -3.45
N PHE A 23 -1.03 7.53 -4.06
CA PHE A 23 -2.35 6.95 -3.81
C PHE A 23 -2.49 6.47 -2.35
N LEU A 24 -1.50 5.73 -1.86
CA LEU A 24 -1.50 5.21 -0.50
C LEU A 24 -1.54 6.36 0.51
N GLU A 25 -0.71 7.39 0.36
CA GLU A 25 -0.69 8.55 1.26
C GLU A 25 -2.04 9.30 1.28
N ARG A 26 -2.70 9.43 0.13
CA ARG A 26 -4.01 10.09 0.03
C ARG A 26 -5.13 9.33 0.73
N TYR A 27 -5.12 8.00 0.66
CA TYR A 27 -6.24 7.16 1.11
C TYR A 27 -5.93 6.31 2.35
N ILE A 28 -4.76 6.48 2.98
CA ILE A 28 -4.26 5.56 3.99
C ILE A 28 -5.23 5.35 5.17
N LEU A 29 -5.90 6.41 5.60
CA LEU A 29 -6.84 6.41 6.73
C LEU A 29 -8.16 5.69 6.41
N GLN A 30 -8.53 5.63 5.13
CA GLN A 30 -9.77 5.01 4.66
C GLN A 30 -9.56 3.54 4.26
N MET A 31 -8.34 3.18 3.89
CA MET A 31 -8.04 1.80 3.47
C MET A 31 -8.22 0.82 4.63
N PRO A 32 -8.69 -0.42 4.38
CA PRO A 32 -8.61 -1.49 5.38
C PRO A 32 -7.15 -1.90 5.65
N ARG A 33 -6.79 -2.23 6.89
CA ARG A 33 -5.40 -2.60 7.28
C ARG A 33 -4.86 -3.78 6.47
N THR A 34 -5.71 -4.77 6.18
CA THR A 34 -5.34 -5.92 5.35
C THR A 34 -4.98 -5.50 3.92
N MET A 35 -5.74 -4.60 3.31
CA MET A 35 -5.49 -4.11 1.95
C MET A 35 -4.15 -3.36 1.87
N LEU A 36 -3.92 -2.43 2.81
CA LEU A 36 -2.67 -1.67 2.90
C LEU A 36 -1.46 -2.59 3.04
N ARG A 37 -1.53 -3.59 3.93
CA ARG A 37 -0.45 -4.55 4.15
C ARG A 37 -0.06 -5.31 2.89
N TYR A 38 -1.04 -5.72 2.08
CA TYR A 38 -0.78 -6.42 0.82
C TYR A 38 -0.27 -5.49 -0.29
N ALA A 39 -0.70 -4.23 -0.31
CA ALA A 39 -0.22 -3.23 -1.26
C ALA A 39 1.27 -2.90 -1.06
N ILE A 40 1.73 -2.82 0.19
CA ILE A 40 3.13 -2.48 0.53
C ILE A 40 4.02 -3.69 0.80
N GLU A 41 3.56 -4.92 0.49
CA GLU A 41 4.25 -6.16 0.88
C GLU A 41 5.71 -6.22 0.41
N LYS A 42 5.99 -5.67 -0.78
CA LYS A 42 7.31 -5.65 -1.43
C LYS A 42 8.18 -4.46 -1.07
N PHE A 43 7.67 -3.51 -0.28
CA PHE A 43 8.47 -2.36 0.15
C PHE A 43 9.48 -2.76 1.22
N PRO A 44 10.59 -2.01 1.34
CA PRO A 44 11.55 -2.18 2.44
C PRO A 44 10.84 -2.09 3.79
N GLU A 45 11.35 -2.84 4.78
CA GLU A 45 10.70 -2.94 6.09
C GLU A 45 10.51 -1.58 6.78
N GLU A 46 11.53 -0.72 6.72
CA GLU A 46 11.51 0.67 7.18
C GLU A 46 10.31 1.44 6.60
N VAL A 47 10.14 1.39 5.27
CA VAL A 47 9.05 2.07 4.57
C VAL A 47 7.69 1.50 4.99
N ARG A 48 7.58 0.18 5.10
CA ARG A 48 6.33 -0.45 5.56
C ARG A 48 5.94 -0.02 6.96
N LYS A 49 6.91 0.05 7.89
CA LYS A 49 6.66 0.51 9.27
C LYS A 49 6.19 1.96 9.28
N ASN A 50 6.86 2.84 8.53
CA ASN A 50 6.47 4.24 8.41
C ASN A 50 5.03 4.39 7.87
N ILE A 51 4.68 3.66 6.81
CA ILE A 51 3.33 3.67 6.24
C ILE A 51 2.31 3.10 7.24
N LEU A 52 2.63 2.01 7.94
CA LEU A 52 1.71 1.40 8.92
C LEU A 52 1.54 2.23 10.20
N GLN A 53 2.47 3.12 10.53
CA GLN A 53 2.35 4.08 11.63
C GLN A 53 1.46 5.27 11.25
N LYS A 54 1.40 5.64 9.96
CA LYS A 54 0.50 6.69 9.43
C LYS A 54 -0.97 6.26 9.39
N LYS A 55 -1.29 5.02 9.74
CA LYS A 55 -2.65 4.45 9.77
C LYS A 55 -3.07 4.09 11.19
#